data_AF-A0A0L1KIC4-F1
#
_entry.id   AF-A0A0L1KIC4-F1
#
_cell.length_a   1.000
_cell.length_b   1.000
_cell.length_c   1.000
_cell.angle_alpha   90.00
_cell.angle_beta   90.00
_cell.angle_gamma   90.00
#
_symmetry.space_group_name_H-M   'P 1'
#
loop_
_entity.id
_entity.type
_entity.pdbx_description
1 polymer ?
#
loop_
_entity_poly.entity_id
_entity_poly.type
_entity_poly.pdbx_seq_one_letter_code
_entity_poly.pdbx_strand_id
1 'polypeptide(L)'
;MVETPETLEETYSLPECCHVCLTQGELKIQKLTIPHFPETLLFAYHCPNCGYKNNELVNGEGISTFGKRFTLHVETPDDLDRQVIMMRSGGTGGSGCNTAEIRIPDLGLHIGSGGESKPSLIEFRFLEDIDEEILDSIENNQKDDLSYTLPSYFTTVQGLLQRILANLWNMYKSSQQNRAESASKEETARLKQVLIRLKKMTRGDLLPFTVILEDTLAGISIDGRNGENLDDPFSAATEPFTKSLDEQLVVEAFQRTPQEDSELGVSEMCTEGYQSAEPEETKA
;
A
#
# COMPACT_ATOMS: atom_id res chain seq x y z
N MET A 1 -33.03 16.98 18.67
CA MET A 1 -33.12 16.38 17.33
C MET A 1 -31.84 16.78 16.65
N VAL A 2 -30.89 15.84 16.54
CA VAL A 2 -29.60 16.12 15.90
C VAL A 2 -29.85 15.87 14.42
N GLU A 3 -29.82 16.95 13.64
CA GLU A 3 -29.88 16.91 12.19
C GLU A 3 -28.61 16.18 11.71
N THR A 4 -28.78 14.98 11.16
CA THR A 4 -27.75 14.30 10.38
C THR A 4 -27.56 15.09 9.08
N PRO A 5 -26.35 15.54 8.72
CA PRO A 5 -26.16 16.21 7.44
C PRO A 5 -26.41 15.18 6.33
N GLU A 6 -27.51 15.39 5.59
CA GLU A 6 -27.81 14.70 4.35
C GLU A 6 -26.84 15.19 3.27
N THR A 7 -25.64 14.64 3.22
CA THR A 7 -24.89 14.55 1.97
C THR A 7 -25.13 13.15 1.43
N LEU A 8 -26.11 13.02 0.54
CA LEU A 8 -26.29 11.81 -0.26
C LEU A 8 -25.03 11.65 -1.12
N GLU A 9 -24.07 10.86 -0.64
CA GLU A 9 -22.91 10.45 -1.43
C GLU A 9 -23.43 9.65 -2.63
N GLU A 10 -23.32 10.22 -3.82
CA GLU A 10 -23.75 9.57 -5.06
C GLU A 10 -22.98 8.25 -5.22
N THR A 11 -23.70 7.14 -5.08
CA THR A 11 -23.18 5.80 -5.37
C THR A 11 -23.54 5.46 -6.80
N TYR A 12 -22.54 5.23 -7.64
CA TYR A 12 -22.73 4.75 -9.00
C TYR A 12 -22.71 3.23 -9.02
N SER A 13 -23.56 2.63 -9.85
CA SER A 13 -23.59 1.18 -10.06
C SER A 13 -23.32 0.87 -11.53
N LEU A 14 -22.40 -0.04 -11.79
CA LEU A 14 -22.07 -0.54 -13.12
C LEU A 14 -22.28 -2.06 -13.20
N PRO A 15 -22.85 -2.59 -14.29
CA PRO A 15 -22.91 -4.02 -14.51
C PRO A 15 -21.51 -4.57 -14.83
N GLU A 16 -21.05 -5.54 -14.06
CA GLU A 16 -19.75 -6.19 -14.25
C GLU A 16 -19.88 -7.72 -14.10
N CYS A 17 -19.14 -8.49 -14.89
CA CYS A 17 -19.15 -9.95 -14.78
C CYS A 17 -18.21 -10.42 -13.67
N CYS A 18 -18.63 -11.44 -12.92
CA CYS A 18 -17.81 -12.05 -11.89
C CYS A 18 -16.55 -12.68 -12.50
N HIS A 19 -15.37 -12.27 -12.04
CA HIS A 19 -14.09 -12.86 -12.44
C HIS A 19 -13.97 -14.37 -12.17
N VAL A 20 -14.74 -14.89 -11.19
CA VAL A 20 -14.67 -16.29 -10.77
C VAL A 20 -15.66 -17.18 -11.53
N CYS A 21 -16.93 -16.77 -11.63
CA CYS A 21 -18.00 -17.60 -12.19
C CYS A 21 -18.62 -17.04 -13.47
N LEU A 22 -18.12 -15.90 -13.96
CA LEU A 22 -18.54 -15.21 -15.18
C LEU A 22 -20.02 -14.82 -15.23
N THR A 23 -20.73 -14.95 -14.09
CA THR A 23 -22.11 -14.50 -13.95
C THR A 23 -22.13 -13.00 -13.75
N GLN A 24 -23.11 -12.33 -14.34
CA GLN A 24 -23.28 -10.89 -14.19
C GLN A 24 -23.59 -10.53 -12.73
N GLY A 25 -22.82 -9.58 -12.20
CA GLY A 25 -23.00 -8.96 -10.90
C GLY A 25 -23.07 -7.43 -11.03
N GLU A 26 -22.87 -6.75 -9.91
CA GLU A 26 -22.93 -5.30 -9.80
C GLU A 26 -21.69 -4.78 -9.08
N LEU A 27 -21.00 -3.83 -9.73
CA LEU A 27 -19.92 -3.05 -9.14
C LEU A 27 -20.50 -1.73 -8.63
N LYS A 28 -20.31 -1.44 -7.35
CA LYS A 28 -20.70 -0.17 -6.75
C LYS A 28 -19.46 0.71 -6.60
N ILE A 29 -19.59 1.97 -6.98
CA ILE A 29 -18.53 2.97 -6.89
C ILE A 29 -19.04 4.08 -6.01
N GLN A 30 -18.31 4.37 -4.94
CA GLN A 30 -18.63 5.46 -4.01
C GLN A 30 -17.43 6.39 -3.90
N LYS A 31 -17.67 7.69 -4.08
CA LYS A 31 -16.66 8.72 -3.84
C LYS A 31 -16.48 8.89 -2.33
N LEU A 32 -15.24 8.74 -1.86
CA LEU A 32 -14.85 8.92 -0.47
C LEU A 32 -14.04 10.21 -0.34
N THR A 33 -14.45 11.07 0.58
CA THR A 33 -13.63 12.20 1.03
C THR A 33 -12.99 11.80 2.36
N ILE A 34 -11.76 11.30 2.30
CA ILE A 34 -11.01 10.93 3.50
C ILE A 34 -10.14 12.14 3.88
N PRO A 35 -10.30 12.73 5.08
CA PRO A 35 -9.48 13.85 5.52
C PRO A 35 -7.98 13.52 5.38
N HIS A 36 -7.18 14.46 4.86
CA HIS A 36 -5.72 14.32 4.66
C HIS A 36 -5.28 13.38 3.53
N PHE A 37 -6.24 12.84 2.76
CA PHE A 37 -5.96 11.97 1.62
C PHE A 37 -6.54 12.54 0.32
N PRO A 38 -5.95 12.22 -0.84
CA PRO A 38 -6.50 12.62 -2.13
C PRO A 38 -7.90 12.01 -2.34
N GLU A 39 -8.65 12.60 -3.26
CA GLU A 39 -9.97 12.11 -3.63
C GLU A 39 -9.89 10.61 -3.98
N THR A 40 -10.65 9.79 -3.26
CA THR A 40 -10.55 8.32 -3.37
C THR A 40 -11.90 7.75 -3.78
N LEU A 41 -11.89 6.77 -4.68
CA LEU A 41 -13.06 6.02 -5.08
C LEU A 41 -13.02 4.62 -4.47
N LEU A 42 -14.10 4.21 -3.80
CA LEU A 42 -14.31 2.85 -3.32
C LEU A 42 -15.09 2.06 -4.36
N PHE A 43 -14.44 1.05 -4.92
CA PHE A 43 -15.01 0.05 -5.82
C PHE A 43 -15.37 -1.17 -4.98
N ALA A 44 -16.66 -1.49 -4.88
CA ALA A 44 -17.16 -2.62 -4.11
C ALA A 44 -18.00 -3.54 -5.00
N TYR A 45 -17.50 -4.76 -5.21
CA TYR A 45 -18.15 -5.80 -5.99
C TYR A 45 -18.61 -6.95 -5.10
N HIS A 46 -19.84 -7.42 -5.33
CA HIS A 46 -20.36 -8.64 -4.70
C HIS A 46 -21.08 -9.51 -5.74
N CYS A 47 -20.62 -10.74 -5.91
CA CYS A 47 -21.28 -11.70 -6.78
C CYS A 47 -22.46 -12.37 -6.05
N PRO A 48 -23.71 -12.23 -6.54
CA PRO A 48 -24.87 -12.88 -5.94
C PRO A 48 -24.91 -14.40 -6.16
N ASN A 49 -24.11 -14.94 -7.10
CA ASN A 49 -24.11 -16.35 -7.44
C ASN A 49 -23.10 -17.17 -6.62
N CYS A 50 -21.81 -16.82 -6.68
CA CYS A 50 -20.75 -17.57 -5.99
C CYS A 50 -20.29 -16.94 -4.65
N GLY A 51 -20.80 -15.75 -4.31
CA GLY A 51 -20.44 -15.05 -3.07
C GLY A 51 -19.07 -14.36 -3.09
N TYR A 52 -18.34 -14.37 -4.23
CA TYR A 52 -17.09 -13.62 -4.39
C TYR A 52 -17.30 -12.13 -4.08
N LYS A 53 -16.33 -11.53 -3.40
CA LYS A 53 -16.33 -10.11 -3.02
C LYS A 53 -14.97 -9.52 -3.38
N ASN A 54 -14.98 -8.30 -3.89
CA ASN A 54 -13.77 -7.53 -4.12
C ASN A 54 -14.03 -6.08 -3.72
N ASN A 55 -13.15 -5.51 -2.89
CA ASN A 55 -13.22 -4.11 -2.50
C ASN A 55 -11.88 -3.47 -2.81
N GLU A 56 -11.89 -2.42 -3.62
CA GLU A 56 -10.68 -1.73 -4.06
C GLU A 56 -10.81 -0.23 -3.83
N LEU A 57 -9.76 0.37 -3.27
CA LEU A 57 -9.58 1.82 -3.25
C LEU A 57 -8.77 2.22 -4.48
N VAL A 58 -9.31 3.20 -5.22
CA VAL A 58 -8.74 3.73 -6.45
C VAL A 58 -8.59 5.24 -6.30
N ASN A 59 -7.51 5.80 -6.86
CA ASN A 59 -7.35 7.24 -6.89
C ASN A 59 -8.43 7.86 -7.81
N GLY A 60 -9.19 8.81 -7.28
CA GLY A 60 -10.24 9.52 -8.03
C GLY A 60 -9.67 10.60 -8.96
N GLU A 61 -8.40 10.95 -8.79
CA GLU A 61 -7.67 11.85 -9.67
C GLU A 61 -7.05 11.10 -10.86
N GLY A 62 -6.57 11.85 -11.85
CA GLY A 62 -5.80 11.28 -12.95
C GLY A 62 -4.51 10.63 -12.47
N ILE A 63 -3.88 9.80 -13.32
CA ILE A 63 -2.57 9.24 -12.99
C ILE A 63 -1.57 10.38 -12.77
N SER A 64 -0.95 10.39 -11.59
CA SER A 64 0.09 11.36 -11.25
C SER A 64 1.22 11.32 -12.27
N THR A 65 1.76 12.50 -12.63
CA THR A 65 2.92 12.63 -13.52
C THR A 65 4.23 12.18 -12.86
N PHE A 66 4.27 12.14 -11.52
CA PHE A 66 5.41 11.71 -10.73
C PHE A 66 5.05 10.53 -9.81
N GLY A 67 6.04 9.69 -9.53
CA GLY A 67 5.95 8.75 -8.41
C GLY A 67 6.17 9.48 -7.09
N LYS A 68 5.76 8.87 -5.97
CA LYS A 68 5.95 9.42 -4.62
C LYS A 68 6.76 8.47 -3.75
N ARG A 69 7.66 9.01 -2.95
CA ARG A 69 8.40 8.33 -1.91
C ARG A 69 8.06 8.97 -0.57
N PHE A 70 7.60 8.15 0.36
CA PHE A 70 7.39 8.50 1.76
C PHE A 70 8.52 7.89 2.58
N THR A 71 9.25 8.72 3.32
CA THR A 71 10.25 8.29 4.30
C THR A 71 9.74 8.66 5.68
N LEU A 72 9.32 7.65 6.44
CA LEU A 72 8.82 7.81 7.82
C LEU A 72 9.89 7.34 8.81
N HIS A 73 10.29 8.23 9.70
CA HIS A 73 11.11 7.94 10.87
C HIS A 73 10.20 7.63 12.06
N VAL A 74 10.10 6.35 12.42
CA VAL A 74 9.30 5.88 13.55
C VAL A 74 10.16 6.00 14.81
N GLU A 75 9.82 6.92 15.70
CA GLU A 75 10.60 7.17 16.92
C GLU A 75 9.82 6.82 18.19
N THR A 76 8.49 6.97 18.17
CA THR A 76 7.61 6.67 19.31
C THR A 76 6.61 5.56 18.96
N PRO A 77 6.04 4.88 19.96
CA PRO A 77 4.95 3.92 19.73
C PRO A 77 3.73 4.55 19.04
N ASP A 78 3.44 5.84 19.28
CA ASP A 78 2.32 6.55 18.65
C ASP A 78 2.51 6.67 17.13
N ASP A 79 3.75 6.70 16.64
CA ASP A 79 4.04 6.71 15.20
C ASP A 79 3.59 5.41 14.51
N LEU A 80 3.39 4.31 15.27
CA LEU A 80 2.86 3.05 14.74
C LEU A 80 1.36 3.13 14.41
N ASP A 81 0.62 4.06 15.02
CA ASP A 81 -0.82 4.25 14.83
C ASP A 81 -1.14 5.16 13.63
N ARG A 82 -0.12 5.77 13.01
CA ARG A 82 -0.27 6.59 11.80
C ARG A 82 -0.98 5.80 10.70
N GLN A 83 -2.00 6.41 10.10
CA GLN A 83 -2.79 5.77 9.05
C GLN A 83 -1.97 5.67 7.77
N VAL A 84 -2.08 4.54 7.09
CA VAL A 84 -1.45 4.27 5.80
C VAL A 84 -2.53 3.78 4.85
N ILE A 85 -2.66 4.47 3.72
CA ILE A 85 -3.47 4.02 2.59
C ILE A 85 -2.52 3.53 1.52
N MET A 86 -2.73 2.29 1.07
CA MET A 86 -2.09 1.79 -0.15
C MET A 86 -3.18 1.39 -1.12
N MET A 87 -3.23 2.08 -2.25
CA MET A 87 -4.14 1.78 -3.35
C MET A 87 -3.48 0.76 -4.28
N ARG A 88 -4.32 -0.05 -4.92
CA ARG A 88 -3.88 -0.94 -6.00
C ARG A 88 -4.18 -0.24 -7.30
N SER A 89 -3.21 -0.26 -8.19
CA SER A 89 -3.41 0.20 -9.55
C SER A 89 -4.11 -0.91 -10.32
N GLY A 90 -5.34 -0.63 -10.74
CA GLY A 90 -6.19 -1.56 -11.47
C GLY A 90 -5.63 -1.82 -12.86
N GLY A 91 -4.95 -2.95 -13.06
CA GLY A 91 -4.81 -3.54 -14.39
C GLY A 91 -6.14 -4.15 -14.80
N THR A 92 -6.61 -3.87 -16.02
CA THR A 92 -7.78 -4.55 -16.59
C THR A 92 -7.46 -6.04 -16.73
N GLY A 93 -8.10 -6.91 -15.94
CA GLY A 93 -7.98 -8.37 -16.08
C GLY A 93 -7.36 -9.13 -14.91
N GLY A 94 -7.53 -8.68 -13.66
CA GLY A 94 -7.22 -9.49 -12.46
C GLY A 94 -5.73 -9.69 -12.14
N SER A 95 -4.82 -9.30 -13.03
CA SER A 95 -3.41 -9.06 -12.69
C SER A 95 -3.28 -7.65 -12.12
N GLY A 96 -3.48 -7.52 -10.81
CA GLY A 96 -3.13 -6.28 -10.13
C GLY A 96 -1.62 -6.08 -10.20
N CYS A 97 -1.18 -4.94 -10.72
CA CYS A 97 0.19 -4.50 -10.58
C CYS A 97 0.35 -3.86 -9.20
N ASN A 98 1.14 -4.50 -8.32
CA ASN A 98 1.58 -3.84 -7.10
C ASN A 98 2.71 -2.90 -7.50
N THR A 99 2.44 -1.60 -7.62
CA THR A 99 3.43 -0.57 -7.95
C THR A 99 4.20 -0.04 -6.75
N ALA A 100 3.78 -0.46 -5.55
CA ALA A 100 4.37 -0.10 -4.28
C ALA A 100 5.59 -0.97 -3.96
N GLU A 101 6.67 -0.30 -3.59
CA GLU A 101 7.89 -0.86 -3.04
C GLU A 101 8.03 -0.45 -1.57
N ILE A 102 8.41 -1.40 -0.71
CA ILE A 102 8.58 -1.18 0.73
C ILE A 102 10.02 -1.49 1.12
N ARG A 103 10.66 -0.55 1.83
CA ARG A 103 11.99 -0.76 2.42
C ARG A 103 11.95 -0.47 3.92
N ILE A 104 12.61 -1.35 4.67
CA ILE A 104 12.96 -1.11 6.08
C ILE A 104 14.48 -1.21 6.16
N PRO A 105 15.20 -0.08 5.96
CA PRO A 105 16.65 -0.07 5.94
C PRO A 105 17.25 -0.71 7.18
N ASP A 106 16.70 -0.46 8.38
CA ASP A 106 17.19 -1.02 9.64
C ASP A 106 17.13 -2.56 9.74
N LEU A 107 16.39 -3.22 8.84
CA LEU A 107 16.30 -4.67 8.70
C LEU A 107 16.98 -5.21 7.43
N GLY A 108 17.42 -4.32 6.52
CA GLY A 108 17.79 -4.71 5.16
C GLY A 108 16.67 -5.31 4.35
N LEU A 109 15.44 -5.08 4.76
CA LEU A 109 14.28 -5.65 4.13
C LEU A 109 13.86 -4.77 2.95
N HIS A 110 13.77 -5.38 1.78
CA HIS A 110 13.26 -4.74 0.58
C HIS A 110 12.23 -5.66 -0.08
N ILE A 111 11.00 -5.14 -0.24
CA ILE A 111 9.86 -5.81 -0.87
C ILE A 111 9.55 -5.03 -2.14
N GLY A 112 9.90 -5.61 -3.30
CA GLY A 112 9.73 -4.99 -4.60
C GLY A 112 8.28 -4.92 -5.08
N SER A 113 8.06 -4.05 -6.07
CA SER A 113 6.87 -4.01 -6.93
C SER A 113 6.77 -5.28 -7.80
N GLY A 114 5.57 -5.85 -7.98
CA GLY A 114 5.32 -7.08 -8.77
C GLY A 114 4.65 -8.26 -8.03
N GLY A 115 3.83 -9.03 -8.74
CA GLY A 115 2.98 -10.11 -8.19
C GLY A 115 3.70 -11.31 -7.57
N GLU A 116 5.03 -11.39 -7.71
CA GLU A 116 5.89 -12.47 -7.19
C GLU A 116 7.16 -11.96 -6.50
N SER A 117 7.20 -10.68 -6.12
CA SER A 117 8.41 -10.04 -5.58
C SER A 117 8.76 -10.63 -4.22
N LYS A 118 9.65 -11.64 -4.23
CA LYS A 118 10.19 -12.22 -3.01
C LYS A 118 10.91 -11.11 -2.24
N PRO A 119 10.61 -10.90 -0.94
CA PRO A 119 11.40 -10.02 -0.10
C PRO A 119 12.87 -10.39 -0.21
N SER A 120 13.68 -9.38 -0.48
CA SER A 120 15.13 -9.48 -0.55
C SER A 120 15.71 -8.93 0.75
N LEU A 121 16.63 -9.70 1.34
CA LEU A 121 17.44 -9.24 2.46
C LEU A 121 18.74 -8.70 1.86
N ILE A 122 18.80 -7.38 1.71
CA ILE A 122 20.01 -6.65 1.30
C ILE A 122 21.05 -6.79 2.43
N GLU A 123 22.35 -6.77 2.15
CA GLU A 123 23.42 -7.12 3.10
C GLU A 123 23.27 -6.47 4.49
N PHE A 124 23.15 -7.29 5.55
CA PHE A 124 23.19 -6.85 6.95
C PHE A 124 24.19 -7.63 7.80
N ARG A 125 24.76 -6.93 8.79
CA ARG A 125 25.81 -7.40 9.73
C ARG A 125 25.36 -7.29 11.19
N PHE A 126 24.16 -7.74 11.54
CA PHE A 126 23.78 -7.88 12.96
C PHE A 126 23.51 -9.34 13.29
N LEU A 127 24.33 -9.89 14.18
CA LEU A 127 24.15 -11.20 14.78
C LEU A 127 23.72 -10.97 16.23
N GLU A 128 22.42 -10.79 16.45
CA GLU A 128 21.84 -10.81 17.80
C GLU A 128 21.44 -12.24 18.18
N ASP A 129 21.41 -12.51 19.48
CA ASP A 129 20.89 -13.77 20.03
C ASP A 129 19.43 -13.96 19.61
N ILE A 130 19.11 -15.20 19.24
CA ILE A 130 17.80 -15.59 18.78
C ILE A 130 16.87 -15.72 20.00
N ASP A 131 15.85 -14.88 20.04
CA ASP A 131 14.77 -14.97 21.03
C ASP A 131 13.71 -15.96 20.52
N GLU A 132 13.80 -17.22 20.98
CA GLU A 132 12.88 -18.29 20.59
C GLU A 132 11.45 -18.04 21.11
N GLU A 133 11.26 -17.33 22.23
CA GLU A 133 9.92 -17.01 22.75
C GLU A 133 9.16 -16.09 21.79
N ILE A 134 9.86 -15.13 21.17
CA ILE A 134 9.27 -14.27 20.15
C ILE A 134 8.83 -15.07 18.95
N LEU A 135 9.61 -16.05 18.51
CA LEU A 135 9.28 -16.89 17.36
C LEU A 135 8.07 -17.77 17.60
N ASP A 136 7.99 -18.41 18.78
CA ASP A 136 6.82 -19.16 19.19
C ASP A 136 5.57 -18.25 19.23
N SER A 137 5.75 -16.99 19.65
CA SER A 137 4.66 -16.01 19.62
C SER A 137 4.21 -15.65 18.20
N ILE A 138 5.10 -15.65 17.20
CA ILE A 138 4.73 -15.41 15.80
C ILE A 138 3.93 -16.61 15.28
N GLU A 139 4.38 -17.83 15.58
CA GLU A 139 3.70 -19.05 15.16
C GLU A 139 2.25 -19.12 15.65
N ASN A 140 2.03 -18.86 16.94
CA ASN A 140 0.72 -19.02 17.58
C ASN A 140 -0.30 -17.94 17.19
N ASN A 141 0.15 -16.80 16.68
CA ASN A 141 -0.72 -15.66 16.33
C ASN A 141 -1.15 -15.63 14.85
N GLN A 142 -0.68 -16.57 14.02
CA GLN A 142 -0.99 -16.61 12.60
C GLN A 142 -2.24 -17.48 12.36
N LYS A 143 -3.41 -16.84 12.26
CA LYS A 143 -4.62 -17.44 11.69
C LYS A 143 -4.94 -16.76 10.36
N ASP A 144 -5.07 -17.59 9.34
CA ASP A 144 -5.80 -17.37 8.08
C ASP A 144 -5.21 -16.38 7.03
N ASP A 145 -4.76 -16.97 5.92
CA ASP A 145 -5.02 -16.55 4.53
C ASP A 145 -4.78 -15.06 4.16
N LEU A 146 -3.58 -14.53 4.42
CA LEU A 146 -3.12 -13.30 3.75
C LEU A 146 -2.41 -13.66 2.45
N SER A 147 -3.08 -13.44 1.32
CA SER A 147 -2.48 -13.52 -0.01
C SER A 147 -1.25 -12.63 -0.11
N TYR A 148 -0.18 -13.14 -0.73
CA TYR A 148 1.13 -12.49 -0.90
C TYR A 148 1.06 -11.10 -1.55
N THR A 149 0.01 -10.81 -2.32
CA THR A 149 -0.30 -9.46 -2.79
C THR A 149 -1.06 -8.70 -1.72
N LEU A 150 -0.44 -7.64 -1.20
CA LEU A 150 -1.07 -6.63 -0.37
C LEU A 150 -2.29 -6.08 -1.14
N PRO A 151 -3.55 -6.34 -0.71
CA PRO A 151 -4.72 -5.74 -1.35
C PRO A 151 -4.67 -4.21 -1.20
N SER A 152 -5.56 -3.45 -1.84
CA SER A 152 -5.71 -2.05 -1.43
C SER A 152 -6.27 -2.02 -0.02
N TYR A 153 -5.64 -1.30 0.89
CA TYR A 153 -6.10 -1.24 2.26
C TYR A 153 -5.83 0.10 2.91
N PHE A 154 -6.77 0.43 3.79
CA PHE A 154 -6.62 1.39 4.86
C PHE A 154 -6.09 0.63 6.09
N THR A 155 -4.92 1.01 6.59
CA THR A 155 -4.28 0.37 7.74
C THR A 155 -3.49 1.38 8.57
N THR A 156 -2.68 0.91 9.51
CA THR A 156 -1.70 1.73 10.23
C THR A 156 -0.29 1.27 9.90
N VAL A 157 0.74 2.04 10.27
CA VAL A 157 2.14 1.61 10.18
C VAL A 157 2.33 0.27 10.90
N GLN A 158 1.74 0.10 12.08
CA GLN A 158 1.75 -1.19 12.80
C GLN A 158 1.10 -2.31 11.98
N GLY A 159 -0.07 -2.06 11.41
CA GLY A 159 -0.81 -3.03 10.61
C GLY A 159 -0.04 -3.44 9.35
N LEU A 160 0.66 -2.50 8.71
CA LEU A 160 1.56 -2.77 7.59
C LEU A 160 2.71 -3.70 8.00
N LEU A 161 3.40 -3.38 9.10
CA LEU A 161 4.50 -4.21 9.60
C LEU A 161 4.04 -5.62 10.00
N GLN A 162 2.84 -5.75 10.58
CA GLN A 162 2.24 -7.04 10.93
C GLN A 162 1.94 -7.89 9.68
N ARG A 163 1.48 -7.28 8.59
CA ARG A 163 1.25 -7.97 7.31
C ARG A 163 2.57 -8.44 6.70
N ILE A 164 3.59 -7.59 6.70
CA ILE A 164 4.93 -7.94 6.24
C ILE A 164 5.49 -9.12 7.05
N LEU A 165 5.31 -9.07 8.38
CA LEU A 165 5.71 -10.14 9.28
C LEU A 165 5.02 -11.47 8.93
N ALA A 166 3.72 -11.44 8.65
CA ALA A 166 2.97 -12.63 8.24
C ALA A 166 3.50 -13.24 6.93
N ASN A 167 3.74 -12.39 5.93
CA ASN A 167 4.26 -12.83 4.64
C ASN A 167 5.66 -13.46 4.77
N LEU A 168 6.55 -12.82 5.52
CA LEU A 168 7.90 -13.34 5.79
C LEU A 168 7.86 -14.65 6.59
N TRP A 169 6.91 -14.79 7.51
CA TRP A 169 6.72 -16.00 8.30
C TRP A 169 6.31 -17.19 7.42
N ASN A 170 5.37 -16.98 6.49
CA ASN A 170 4.96 -18.00 5.53
C ASN A 170 6.12 -18.44 4.63
N MET A 171 6.97 -17.49 4.22
CA MET A 171 8.20 -17.79 3.49
C MET A 171 9.19 -18.60 4.33
N TYR A 172 9.38 -18.24 5.60
CA TYR A 172 10.23 -18.98 6.52
C TYR A 172 9.74 -20.42 6.71
N LYS A 173 8.43 -20.61 6.92
CA LYS A 173 7.81 -21.95 7.06
C LYS A 173 8.01 -22.81 5.80
N SER A 174 7.76 -22.24 4.62
CA SER A 174 7.95 -22.97 3.36
C SER A 174 9.42 -23.32 3.08
N SER A 175 10.36 -22.43 3.42
CA SER A 175 11.81 -22.70 3.33
C SER A 175 12.24 -23.85 4.24
N GLN A 176 11.74 -23.90 5.49
CA GLN A 176 12.04 -24.97 6.45
C GLN A 176 11.59 -26.37 5.97
N GLN A 177 10.57 -26.44 5.13
CA GLN A 177 10.06 -27.69 4.58
C GLN A 177 10.90 -28.20 3.40
N ASN A 178 11.60 -27.31 2.68
CA ASN A 178 12.47 -27.60 1.53
C ASN A 178 13.96 -27.69 1.94
N ARG A 179 14.32 -28.71 2.73
CA ARG A 179 15.65 -28.89 3.38
C ARG A 179 16.83 -29.29 2.46
N ALA A 180 16.95 -28.79 1.24
CA ALA A 180 17.90 -29.38 0.27
C ALA A 180 19.34 -28.84 0.24
N GLU A 181 19.68 -27.63 0.73
CA GLU A 181 21.02 -27.04 0.46
C GLU A 181 21.65 -26.26 1.64
N SER A 182 22.97 -26.07 1.66
CA SER A 182 23.69 -25.34 2.72
C SER A 182 23.52 -23.82 2.65
N ALA A 183 23.34 -23.26 1.46
CA ALA A 183 23.06 -21.83 1.26
C ALA A 183 21.71 -21.43 1.89
N SER A 184 20.71 -22.32 1.84
CA SER A 184 19.40 -22.06 2.44
C SER A 184 19.44 -21.96 3.97
N LYS A 185 20.45 -22.53 4.65
CA LYS A 185 20.59 -22.44 6.11
C LYS A 185 20.98 -21.04 6.58
N GLU A 186 21.88 -20.38 5.86
CA GLU A 186 22.32 -19.02 6.19
C GLU A 186 21.19 -18.01 5.93
N GLU A 187 20.53 -18.13 4.78
CA GLU A 187 19.36 -17.31 4.43
C GLU A 187 18.21 -17.49 5.43
N THR A 188 17.94 -18.73 5.83
CA THR A 188 16.92 -19.04 6.85
C THR A 188 17.28 -18.43 8.21
N ALA A 189 18.56 -18.42 8.59
CA ALA A 189 19.00 -17.78 9.83
C ALA A 189 18.83 -16.25 9.76
N ARG A 190 19.16 -15.63 8.63
CA ARG A 190 18.92 -14.19 8.41
C ARG A 190 17.43 -13.84 8.46
N LEU A 191 16.59 -14.63 7.80
CA LEU A 191 15.14 -14.46 7.82
C LEU A 191 14.59 -14.59 9.26
N LYS A 192 15.11 -15.54 10.04
CA LYS A 192 14.76 -15.72 11.45
C LYS A 192 15.06 -14.46 12.29
N GLN A 193 16.23 -13.84 12.08
CA GLN A 193 16.59 -12.60 12.77
C GLN A 193 15.71 -11.42 12.34
N VAL A 194 15.40 -11.31 11.06
CA VAL A 194 14.50 -10.27 10.53
C VAL A 194 13.10 -10.43 11.13
N LEU A 195 12.57 -11.65 11.22
CA LEU A 195 11.27 -11.93 11.84
C LEU A 195 11.21 -11.47 13.30
N ILE A 196 12.25 -11.77 14.08
CA ILE A 196 12.33 -11.34 15.49
C ILE A 196 12.35 -9.83 15.60
N ARG A 197 13.25 -9.16 14.85
CA ARG A 197 13.38 -7.69 14.92
C ARG A 197 12.13 -6.99 14.42
N LEU A 198 11.53 -7.47 13.33
CA LEU A 198 10.26 -6.96 12.83
C LEU A 198 9.14 -7.14 13.86
N LYS A 199 9.08 -8.26 14.57
CA LYS A 199 8.12 -8.45 15.67
C LYS A 199 8.34 -7.45 16.80
N LYS A 200 9.59 -7.18 17.19
CA LYS A 200 9.91 -6.14 18.19
C LYS A 200 9.48 -4.74 17.70
N MET A 201 9.73 -4.41 16.42
CA MET A 201 9.26 -3.16 15.80
C MET A 201 7.73 -3.04 15.84
N THR A 202 6.98 -4.11 15.54
CA THR A 202 5.50 -4.08 15.58
C THR A 202 4.92 -3.86 16.98
N ARG A 203 5.70 -4.10 18.03
CA ARG A 203 5.32 -3.87 19.44
C ARG A 203 5.77 -2.51 19.97
N GLY A 204 6.64 -1.81 19.24
CA GLY A 204 7.33 -0.61 19.73
C GLY A 204 8.53 -0.92 20.65
N ASP A 205 8.94 -2.18 20.76
CA ASP A 205 10.09 -2.59 21.60
C ASP A 205 11.44 -2.25 20.95
N LEU A 206 11.45 -2.02 19.64
CA LEU A 206 12.64 -1.69 18.85
C LEU A 206 12.39 -0.40 18.07
N LEU A 207 12.77 0.72 18.68
CA LEU A 207 12.71 2.09 18.16
C LEU A 207 14.07 2.79 18.38
N PRO A 208 14.45 3.78 17.55
CA PRO A 208 13.78 4.22 16.33
C PRO A 208 14.10 3.31 15.13
N PHE A 209 13.31 3.41 14.06
CA PHE A 209 13.59 2.79 12.75
C PHE A 209 12.96 3.59 11.60
N THR A 210 13.38 3.30 10.38
CA THR A 210 12.87 3.98 9.17
C THR A 210 12.03 3.03 8.32
N VAL A 211 10.89 3.52 7.83
CA VAL A 211 10.07 2.86 6.81
C VAL A 211 10.04 3.76 5.59
N ILE A 212 10.37 3.19 4.43
CA ILE A 212 10.30 3.87 3.15
C ILE A 212 9.26 3.17 2.29
N LEU A 213 8.26 3.93 1.82
CA LEU A 213 7.25 3.48 0.88
C LEU A 213 7.42 4.27 -0.42
N GLU A 214 7.65 3.58 -1.52
CA GLU A 214 7.83 4.19 -2.83
C GLU A 214 6.76 3.64 -3.77
N ASP A 215 6.06 4.52 -4.49
CA ASP A 215 5.02 4.13 -5.43
C ASP A 215 5.10 4.95 -6.70
N THR A 216 5.30 4.25 -7.82
CA THR A 216 5.37 4.85 -9.15
C THR A 216 4.04 5.48 -9.60
N LEU A 217 2.90 5.00 -9.08
CA LEU A 217 1.58 5.56 -9.40
C LEU A 217 1.01 6.48 -8.31
N ALA A 218 1.79 6.76 -7.26
CA ALA A 218 1.40 7.67 -6.18
C ALA A 218 0.05 7.32 -5.50
N GLY A 219 -0.29 6.04 -5.43
CA GLY A 219 -1.44 5.48 -4.74
C GLY A 219 -1.20 5.19 -3.25
N ILE A 220 0.00 5.46 -2.74
CA ILE A 220 0.31 5.43 -1.30
C ILE A 220 0.11 6.80 -0.68
N SER A 221 -0.42 6.82 0.54
CA SER A 221 -0.39 7.99 1.42
C SER A 221 -0.23 7.57 2.88
N ILE A 222 0.44 8.42 3.67
CA ILE A 222 0.64 8.26 5.12
C ILE A 222 0.10 9.53 5.78
N ASP A 223 -0.66 9.38 6.87
CA ASP A 223 -1.17 10.52 7.63
C ASP A 223 -0.05 11.24 8.42
N GLY A 224 -0.14 12.57 8.44
CA GLY A 224 0.72 13.42 9.26
C GLY A 224 0.34 13.32 10.75
N ARG A 225 1.24 13.74 11.63
CA ARG A 225 0.88 13.86 13.06
C ARG A 225 -0.35 14.78 13.25
N ASN A 226 -1.26 14.34 14.12
CA ASN A 226 -2.46 15.08 14.53
C ASN A 226 -3.48 15.42 13.42
N GLY A 227 -3.48 14.71 12.29
CA GLY A 227 -4.37 15.03 11.16
C GLY A 227 -4.05 16.41 10.59
N GLU A 228 -2.77 16.80 10.58
CA GLU A 228 -2.35 17.95 9.79
C GLU A 228 -2.28 17.49 8.33
N ASN A 229 -2.93 18.25 7.43
CA ASN A 229 -2.77 18.02 6.00
C ASN A 229 -1.28 18.07 5.69
N LEU A 230 -0.73 16.96 5.22
CA LEU A 230 0.44 17.03 4.38
C LEU A 230 -0.03 17.78 3.14
N ASP A 231 0.37 19.05 3.01
CA ASP A 231 0.20 19.76 1.75
C ASP A 231 0.87 18.88 0.71
N ASP A 232 0.08 18.16 -0.11
CA ASP A 232 0.62 17.34 -1.17
C ASP A 232 1.39 18.29 -2.08
N PRO A 233 2.74 18.22 -2.11
CA PRO A 233 3.53 19.15 -2.89
C PRO A 233 3.22 19.08 -4.39
N PHE A 234 2.45 18.08 -4.80
CA PHE A 234 2.23 17.72 -6.18
C PHE A 234 0.75 17.46 -6.52
N SER A 235 -0.20 17.80 -5.63
CA SER A 235 -1.53 18.20 -6.11
C SER A 235 -1.27 19.27 -7.17
N ALA A 236 -1.89 19.15 -8.35
CA ALA A 236 -1.51 19.82 -9.60
C ALA A 236 -1.34 21.37 -9.56
N ALA A 237 -1.49 21.99 -8.39
CA ALA A 237 -1.41 23.41 -8.10
C ALA A 237 -0.18 23.89 -7.29
N THR A 238 0.71 23.03 -6.76
CA THR A 238 1.79 23.49 -5.83
C THR A 238 3.19 23.03 -6.24
N GLU A 239 4.22 23.81 -5.87
CA GLU A 239 5.63 23.58 -6.22
C GLU A 239 6.22 22.31 -5.58
N PRO A 240 7.23 21.68 -6.23
CA PRO A 240 7.69 20.30 -5.98
C PRO A 240 8.31 19.99 -4.61
N PHE A 241 8.29 20.90 -3.65
CA PHE A 241 8.85 20.67 -2.32
C PHE A 241 8.09 21.51 -1.28
N THR A 242 6.92 21.02 -0.85
CA THR A 242 6.31 21.46 0.40
C THR A 242 7.06 20.70 1.50
N LYS A 243 7.80 21.45 2.31
CA LYS A 243 8.44 20.88 3.48
C LYS A 243 7.32 20.49 4.44
N SER A 244 7.07 19.18 4.54
CA SER A 244 6.17 18.60 5.53
C SER A 244 6.42 19.26 6.90
N LEU A 245 5.34 19.70 7.57
CA LEU A 245 5.40 20.17 8.96
C LEU A 245 5.76 19.03 9.93
N ASP A 246 5.59 17.79 9.47
CA ASP A 246 5.98 16.59 10.18
C ASP A 246 7.45 16.29 9.94
N GLU A 247 8.29 16.62 10.93
CA GLU A 247 9.74 16.40 10.88
C GLU A 247 10.13 14.92 10.71
N GLN A 248 9.23 13.99 11.03
CA GLN A 248 9.45 12.55 10.91
C GLN A 248 8.98 11.97 9.58
N LEU A 249 8.15 12.69 8.82
CA LEU A 249 7.60 12.22 7.56
C LEU A 249 8.04 13.13 6.41
N VAL A 250 8.96 12.60 5.60
CA VAL A 250 9.46 13.26 4.41
C VAL A 250 8.75 12.68 3.19
N VAL A 251 8.17 13.54 2.36
CA VAL A 251 7.52 13.17 1.09
C VAL A 251 8.32 13.78 -0.05
N GLU A 252 8.76 12.93 -0.97
CA GLU A 252 9.52 13.33 -2.16
C GLU A 252 8.80 12.80 -3.41
N ALA A 253 8.70 13.60 -4.46
CA ALA A 253 8.34 13.05 -5.77
C ALA A 253 9.59 12.68 -6.55
N PHE A 254 9.45 11.67 -7.41
CA PHE A 254 10.49 11.26 -8.33
C PHE A 254 9.95 11.12 -9.75
N GLN A 255 10.79 11.44 -10.72
CA GLN A 255 10.52 11.19 -12.12
C GLN A 255 10.62 9.69 -12.38
N ARG A 256 9.53 9.09 -12.87
CA ARG A 256 9.56 7.71 -13.37
C ARG A 256 10.53 7.57 -14.54
N THR A 257 11.07 6.38 -14.68
CA THR A 257 11.84 6.00 -15.86
C THR A 257 10.90 5.75 -17.04
N PRO A 258 11.39 5.88 -18.30
CA PRO A 258 10.58 5.58 -19.49
C PRO A 258 10.06 4.13 -19.53
N GLN A 259 10.79 3.20 -18.90
CA GLN A 259 10.36 1.82 -18.81
C GLN A 259 9.15 1.68 -17.87
N GLU A 260 9.20 2.30 -16.69
CA GLU A 260 8.06 2.32 -15.76
C GLU A 260 6.84 3.00 -16.40
N ASP A 261 7.03 4.14 -17.07
CA ASP A 261 5.93 4.81 -17.80
C ASP A 261 5.32 3.94 -18.90
N SER A 262 6.13 3.08 -19.53
CA SER A 262 5.65 2.13 -20.55
C SER A 262 4.92 0.94 -19.93
N GLU A 263 5.46 0.35 -18.85
CA GLU A 263 4.85 -0.79 -18.14
C GLU A 263 3.51 -0.42 -17.50
N LEU A 264 3.39 0.82 -17.03
CA LEU A 264 2.16 1.37 -16.45
C LEU A 264 1.16 1.85 -17.52
N GLY A 265 1.52 1.81 -18.80
CA GLY A 265 0.68 2.30 -19.91
C GLY A 265 0.45 3.80 -19.92
N VAL A 266 1.17 4.56 -19.09
CA VAL A 266 1.05 6.03 -18.98
C VAL A 266 1.46 6.70 -20.29
N SER A 267 2.47 6.14 -20.97
CA SER A 267 2.94 6.65 -22.27
C SER A 267 1.90 6.53 -23.39
N GLU A 268 0.96 5.59 -23.26
CA GLU A 268 -0.08 5.31 -24.26
C GLU A 268 -1.41 6.01 -23.92
N MET A 269 -1.50 6.62 -22.73
CA MET A 269 -2.70 7.29 -22.27
C MET A 269 -2.86 8.64 -22.99
N CYS A 270 -3.81 8.71 -23.92
CA CYS A 270 -4.23 9.96 -24.53
C CYS A 270 -5.20 10.67 -23.57
N THR A 271 -4.78 11.77 -22.94
CA THR A 271 -5.63 12.60 -22.07
C THR A 271 -6.15 13.86 -22.76
N GLU A 272 -5.80 14.06 -24.05
CA GLU A 272 -6.28 15.18 -24.85
C GLU A 272 -7.80 15.08 -25.10
N GLY A 273 -8.54 16.15 -24.83
CA GLY A 273 -9.99 16.22 -25.07
C GLY A 273 -10.91 15.72 -23.93
N TYR A 274 -10.36 15.31 -22.77
CA TYR A 274 -11.15 14.92 -21.59
C TYR A 274 -11.72 16.10 -20.79
N GLN A 275 -11.19 17.30 -20.97
CA GLN A 275 -11.78 18.50 -20.38
C GLN A 275 -13.12 18.74 -21.07
N SER A 276 -14.22 18.57 -20.32
CA SER A 276 -15.57 18.85 -20.78
C SER A 276 -15.60 20.23 -21.43
N ALA A 277 -16.08 20.27 -22.67
CA ALA A 277 -16.57 21.50 -23.27
C ALA A 277 -17.42 22.23 -22.22
N GLU A 278 -17.01 23.43 -21.82
CA GLU A 278 -17.85 24.30 -21.03
C GLU A 278 -19.21 24.36 -21.72
N PRO A 279 -20.34 24.14 -21.02
CA PRO A 279 -21.64 24.24 -21.66
C PRO A 279 -21.75 25.65 -22.26
N GLU A 280 -21.80 25.73 -23.59
CA GLU A 280 -22.00 27.00 -24.29
C GLU A 280 -23.24 27.65 -23.70
N GLU A 281 -23.05 28.74 -22.96
CA GLU A 281 -24.14 29.60 -22.54
C GLU A 281 -24.90 30.02 -23.80
N THR A 282 -26.08 29.43 -23.96
CA THR A 282 -27.00 29.77 -25.02
C THR A 282 -27.51 31.16 -24.70
N LYS A 283 -26.86 32.18 -25.28
CA LYS A 283 -27.34 33.56 -25.23
C LYS A 283 -28.73 33.62 -25.87
N ALA A 284 -29.73 33.82 -25.02
CA ALA A 284 -31.09 34.17 -25.39
C ALA A 284 -31.17 35.55 -26.04
#